data_AF-A0A966QCE9-F1
#
_entry.id   AF-A0A966QCE9-F1
#
_cell.length_a   1.000
_cell.length_b   1.000
_cell.length_c   1.000
_cell.angle_alpha   90.00
_cell.angle_beta   90.00
_cell.angle_gamma   90.00
#
_symmetry.space_group_name_H-M   'P 1'
#
loop_
_entity.id
_entity.type
_entity.pdbx_description
1 polymer ?
#
loop_
_entity_poly.entity_id
_entity_poly.type
_entity_poly.pdbx_seq_one_letter_code
_entity_poly.pdbx_strand_id
1 'polypeptide(L)' 'MARSSPDPEPWARSAAQQRCHVQACWRLECDIDPMILRARLLRFQGALPQATCVEQELLPLF' A
#
# COMPACT_ATOMS: atom_id res chain seq x y z
N MET A 1 -13.01 -17.60 -24.69
CA MET A 1 -11.79 -17.50 -23.87
C MET A 1 -11.16 -16.14 -24.12
N ALA A 2 -11.50 -15.12 -23.32
CA ALA A 2 -10.91 -13.79 -23.46
C ALA A 2 -9.53 -13.80 -22.80
N ARG A 3 -8.48 -13.54 -23.58
CA ARG A 3 -7.11 -13.40 -23.07
C ARG A 3 -7.04 -12.13 -22.23
N SER A 4 -6.82 -12.27 -20.93
CA SER A 4 -6.46 -11.15 -20.07
C SER A 4 -5.15 -10.56 -20.58
N SER A 5 -5.19 -9.32 -21.07
CA SER A 5 -3.97 -8.57 -21.37
C SER A 5 -3.09 -8.50 -20.11
N PRO A 6 -1.76 -8.58 -20.23
CA PRO A 6 -0.89 -8.36 -19.10
C PRO A 6 -1.15 -6.95 -18.57
N ASP A 7 -1.51 -6.87 -17.29
CA ASP A 7 -1.62 -5.60 -16.58
C ASP A 7 -0.31 -4.84 -16.80
N PRO A 8 -0.32 -3.58 -17.28
CA PRO A 8 0.91 -2.82 -17.43
C PRO A 8 1.63 -2.76 -16.09
N GLU A 9 2.93 -3.02 -16.12
CA GLU A 9 3.82 -3.04 -14.95
C GLU A 9 3.46 -1.88 -13.99
N PRO A 10 3.21 -2.14 -12.69
CA PRO A 10 2.57 -1.18 -11.78
C PRO A 10 3.37 0.13 -11.59
N TRP A 11 4.68 0.12 -11.89
CA TRP A 11 5.56 1.29 -11.86
C TRP A 11 5.46 2.18 -13.11
N ALA A 12 4.88 1.71 -14.21
CA ALA A 12 4.66 2.49 -15.43
C ALA A 12 3.39 3.37 -15.37
N ARG A 13 2.59 3.24 -14.30
CA ARG A 13 1.35 4.00 -14.09
C ARG A 13 1.67 5.43 -13.67
N SER A 14 0.94 6.40 -14.21
CA SER A 14 1.02 7.78 -13.73
C SER A 14 0.61 7.88 -12.27
N ALA A 15 1.06 8.92 -11.55
CA ALA A 15 0.70 9.11 -10.14
C ALA A 15 -0.82 9.14 -9.89
N ALA A 16 -1.60 9.65 -10.85
CA ALA A 16 -3.06 9.64 -10.79
C ALA A 16 -3.61 8.21 -10.93
N GLN A 17 -3.07 7.42 -11.86
CA GLN A 17 -3.47 6.02 -12.07
C GLN A 17 -3.07 5.14 -10.88
N GLN A 18 -1.92 5.39 -10.26
CA GLN A 18 -1.51 4.72 -9.02
C GLN A 18 -2.46 5.03 -7.87
N ARG A 19 -2.88 6.30 -7.69
CA ARG A 19 -3.87 6.66 -6.67
C ARG A 19 -5.22 5.99 -6.91
N CYS A 20 -5.74 6.00 -8.14
CA CYS A 20 -7.00 5.33 -8.48
C CYS A 20 -6.92 3.82 -8.24
N HIS A 21 -5.79 3.20 -8.59
CA HIS A 21 -5.56 1.78 -8.34
C HIS A 21 -5.48 1.47 -6.85
N VAL A 22 -4.71 2.25 -6.08
CA VAL A 22 -4.68 2.13 -4.61
C VAL A 22 -6.08 2.31 -4.03
N GLN A 23 -6.87 3.27 -4.49
CA GLN A 23 -8.24 3.50 -4.03
C GLN A 23 -9.21 2.38 -4.44
N ALA A 24 -8.95 1.70 -5.56
CA ALA A 24 -9.68 0.52 -5.98
C ALA A 24 -9.30 -0.70 -5.13
N CYS A 25 -8.01 -0.95 -4.92
CA CYS A 25 -7.50 -1.98 -4.02
C CYS A 25 -7.95 -1.73 -2.58
N TRP A 26 -7.96 -0.48 -2.11
CA TRP A 26 -8.46 -0.10 -0.79
C TRP A 26 -9.93 -0.49 -0.56
N ARG A 27 -10.74 -0.49 -1.62
CA ARG A 27 -12.13 -0.97 -1.56
C ARG A 27 -12.26 -2.50 -1.62
N LEU A 28 -11.20 -3.20 -2.02
CA LEU A 28 -11.17 -4.66 -2.23
C LEU A 28 -10.35 -5.41 -1.15
N GLU A 29 -9.41 -4.75 -0.48
CA GLU A 29 -8.47 -5.30 0.49
C GLU A 29 -8.83 -4.91 1.93
N CYS A 30 -10.09 -5.09 2.32
CA CYS A 30 -10.60 -4.78 3.66
C CYS A 30 -10.06 -5.67 4.80
N ASP A 31 -8.86 -6.27 4.67
CA ASP A 31 -8.17 -6.99 5.74
C ASP A 31 -6.73 -6.50 6.00
N ILE A 32 -6.26 -5.47 5.27
CA ILE A 32 -4.96 -4.89 5.62
C ILE A 32 -5.15 -4.00 6.84
N ASP A 33 -4.40 -4.34 7.90
CA ASP A 33 -4.41 -3.57 9.13
C ASP A 33 -4.15 -2.07 8.85
N PRO A 34 -5.00 -1.15 9.37
CA PRO A 34 -4.84 0.28 9.15
C PRO A 34 -3.48 0.82 9.63
N MET A 35 -2.83 0.19 10.60
CA MET A 35 -1.46 0.50 11.03
C MET A 35 -0.42 0.11 9.98
N ILE A 36 -0.61 -0.99 9.25
CA ILE A 36 0.29 -1.36 8.13
C ILE A 36 0.20 -0.29 7.03
N LEU A 37 -1.01 0.17 6.72
CA LEU A 37 -1.23 1.23 5.71
C LEU A 37 -0.60 2.55 6.17
N ARG A 38 -0.71 2.88 7.46
CA ARG A 38 -0.08 4.06 8.06
C ARG A 38 1.44 3.99 8.02
N ALA A 39 2.06 2.86 8.36
CA ALA A 39 3.50 2.68 8.29
C ALA A 39 4.03 2.89 6.86
N ARG A 40 3.36 2.29 5.86
CA ARG A 40 3.71 2.46 4.43
C ARG A 40 3.62 3.92 3.98
N LEU A 41 2.57 4.64 4.38
CA LEU A 41 2.42 6.06 4.06
C LEU A 41 3.54 6.91 4.66
N LEU A 42 3.90 6.67 5.93
CA LEU A 42 4.97 7.41 6.62
C LEU A 42 6.34 7.15 5.97
N ARG A 43 6.63 5.90 5.58
CA ARG A 43 7.84 5.56 4.81
C ARG A 43 7.88 6.32 3.49
N PHE A 44 6.78 6.33 2.73
CA PHE A 44 6.69 7.03 1.46
C PHE A 44 6.91 8.54 1.59
N GLN A 45 6.45 9.15 2.70
CA GLN A 45 6.65 10.57 2.99
C GLN A 45 8.05 10.90 3.54
N GLY A 46 8.92 9.91 3.77
CA GLY A 46 10.23 10.11 4.39
C GLY A 46 10.19 10.34 5.90
N ALA A 47 9.03 10.16 6.55
CA ALA A 47 8.84 10.29 8.00
C ALA A 47 9.31 9.02 8.72
N LEU A 48 10.61 8.72 8.60
CA LEU A 48 11.20 7.45 9.05
C LEU A 48 11.05 7.18 10.55
N PRO A 49 11.27 8.15 11.47
CA PRO A 49 11.11 7.88 12.90
C PRO A 49 9.68 7.45 13.28
N GLN A 50 8.68 8.12 12.70
CA GLN A 50 7.28 7.80 12.93
C GLN A 50 6.89 6.46 12.30
N ALA A 51 7.42 6.16 11.11
CA ALA A 51 7.20 4.87 10.47
C ALA A 51 7.73 3.72 11.34
N THR A 52 8.97 3.83 11.83
CA THR A 52 9.59 2.82 12.69
C THR A 52 8.80 2.58 13.97
N CYS A 53 8.27 3.64 14.60
CA CYS A 53 7.43 3.49 15.79
C CYS A 53 6.16 2.67 15.51
N VAL A 54 5.45 2.97 14.41
CA VAL A 54 4.25 2.21 14.02
C VAL A 54 4.60 0.76 13.65
N GLU A 55 5.75 0.53 13.01
CA GLU A 55 6.24 -0.82 12.69
C GLU A 55 6.53 -1.65 13.95
N GLN A 56 7.02 -1.02 15.02
CA GLN A 56 7.28 -1.69 16.30
C GLN A 56 6.00 -2.18 17.00
N GLU A 57 4.92 -1.39 16.95
CA GLU A 57 3.61 -1.78 17.50
C GLU A 57 2.98 -2.96 16.74
N LEU A 58 3.35 -3.15 15.47
CA LEU A 58 2.88 -4.24 14.62
C LEU A 58 3.69 -5.53 14.78
N LEU A 59 4.75 -5.52 15.59
CA LEU A 59 5.55 -6.72 15.82
C LEU A 59 4.72 -7.76 16.60
N PRO A 60 4.79 -9.05 16.23
CA PRO A 60 4.14 -10.10 16.98
C PRO A 60 4.62 -10.13 18.44
N LEU A 61 3.68 -10.21 19.37
CA LEU A 61 3.99 -10.53 20.77
C LEU A 61 4.21 -12.05 20.84
N PHE A 62 5.47 -12.46 20.99
CA PHE A 62 5.85 -13.86 21.20
C PHE A 62 5.39 -14.36 22.58
#